data_AF-A0A7Z9M435-F1
#
_entry.id   AF-A0A7Z9M435-F1
#
_cell.length_a   1.000
_cell.length_b   1.000
_cell.length_c   1.000
_cell.angle_alpha   90.00
_cell.angle_beta   90.00
_cell.angle_gamma   90.00
#
_symmetry.space_group_name_H-M   'P 1'
#
loop_
_entity.id
_entity.type
_entity.pdbx_description
1 polymer ?
#
loop_
_entity_poly.entity_id
_entity_poly.type
_entity_poly.pdbx_seq_one_letter_code
_entity_poly.pdbx_strand_id
1 'polypeptide(L)'
;MESPLVVKPFVRGMTESELMAIMTVGMATISGSVLAAYAGMMAPFHPAAAGHLIAASVMSAPAAFVIAKLLVPETAEPETMGTVDLEVRGEKPDVNVIDAAARGAAEGLKLALVVGAMLIAFIALVALANGVLGWAGGLVGLDGLTIEGMLGWVFGPVAWLLGVTWADAGVIGQLIGVDLVLNEFVAFVQLQGLLEGGAELQERSVVIGIYALATFANFGSVAMTIAGLGEIAPSRRQDLARLGIKSMLAGLLAALLTATFAGMLT
;
A
#
# COMPACT_ATOMS: atom_id res chain seq x y z
N MET A 1 7.33 -0.89 7.25
CA MET A 1 7.60 -1.01 8.71
C MET A 1 9.07 -0.84 9.09
N GLU A 2 10.02 -1.05 8.17
CA GLU A 2 11.45 -0.89 8.48
C GLU A 2 11.96 0.56 8.32
N SER A 3 11.34 1.33 7.43
CA SER A 3 11.76 2.69 7.08
C SER A 3 11.93 3.63 8.28
N PRO A 4 11.05 3.61 9.31
CA PRO A 4 11.23 4.48 10.47
C PRO A 4 12.47 4.18 11.33
N LEU A 5 13.10 3.01 11.19
CA LEU A 5 14.30 2.66 11.96
C LEU A 5 15.47 3.60 11.65
N VAL A 6 15.55 4.13 10.42
CA VAL A 6 16.61 5.08 10.03
C VAL A 6 16.50 6.44 10.73
N VAL A 7 15.30 6.77 11.22
CA VAL A 7 15.01 8.02 11.93
C VAL A 7 14.51 7.76 13.35
N LYS A 8 14.71 6.53 13.87
CA LYS A 8 14.27 6.07 15.20
C LYS A 8 14.55 7.08 16.33
N PRO A 9 15.74 7.72 16.41
CA PRO A 9 16.03 8.69 17.48
C PRO A 9 15.11 9.92 17.46
N PHE A 10 14.59 10.30 16.29
CA PHE A 10 13.85 11.55 16.09
C PHE A 10 12.33 11.37 16.21
N VAL A 11 11.81 10.16 16.00
CA VAL A 11 10.35 9.89 15.99
C VAL A 11 9.64 10.44 17.23
N ARG A 12 10.30 10.40 18.39
CA ARG A 12 9.73 10.93 19.64
C ARG A 12 9.52 12.44 19.60
N GLY A 13 10.46 13.20 19.03
CA GLY A 13 10.47 14.67 18.96
C GLY A 13 9.77 15.24 17.72
N MET A 14 9.37 14.40 16.77
CA MET A 14 8.76 14.84 15.52
C MET A 14 7.48 15.68 15.71
N THR A 15 7.27 16.70 14.90
CA THR A 15 6.00 17.43 14.86
C THR A 15 4.86 16.53 14.34
N GLU A 16 3.59 16.93 14.48
CA GLU A 16 2.49 16.17 13.87
C GLU A 16 2.60 16.12 12.33
N SER A 17 3.18 17.14 11.70
CA SER A 17 3.41 17.15 10.25
C SER A 17 4.54 16.21 9.83
N GLU A 18 5.61 16.11 10.61
CA GLU A 18 6.66 15.10 10.40
C GLU A 18 6.14 13.67 10.60
N LEU A 19 5.32 13.43 11.64
CA LEU A 19 4.65 12.15 11.83
C LEU A 19 3.70 11.82 10.67
N MET A 20 2.93 12.79 10.19
CA MET A 20 2.07 12.60 9.02
C MET A 20 2.90 12.22 7.79
N ALA A 21 4.03 12.89 7.57
CA ALA A 21 4.91 12.62 6.43
C ALA A 21 5.49 11.19 6.47
N ILE A 22 6.07 10.77 7.60
CA ILE A 22 6.66 9.43 7.70
C ILE A 22 5.61 8.32 7.57
N MET A 23 4.42 8.50 8.16
CA MET A 23 3.32 7.54 8.02
C MET A 23 2.80 7.46 6.58
N THR A 24 2.62 8.61 5.94
CA THR A 24 2.11 8.68 4.55
C THR A 24 3.09 8.06 3.57
N VAL A 25 4.38 8.40 3.66
CA VAL A 25 5.41 7.81 2.79
C VAL A 25 5.48 6.30 3.00
N GLY A 26 5.40 5.82 4.25
CA GLY A 26 5.37 4.39 4.54
C GLY A 26 4.18 3.65 3.95
N MET A 27 3.04 4.32 3.79
CA MET A 27 1.83 3.75 3.18
C MET A 27 1.82 3.89 1.65
N ALA A 28 2.43 4.93 1.09
CA ALA A 28 2.44 5.17 -0.36
C ALA A 28 3.36 4.24 -1.16
N THR A 29 4.23 3.48 -0.49
CA THR A 29 5.24 2.62 -1.12
C THR A 29 5.08 1.17 -0.71
N ILE A 30 5.52 0.24 -1.55
CA ILE A 30 5.68 -1.17 -1.20
C ILE A 30 7.12 -1.46 -0.72
N SER A 31 7.30 -2.52 0.05
CA SER A 31 8.64 -3.00 0.42
C SER A 31 9.28 -3.79 -0.71
N GLY A 32 10.61 -3.76 -0.78
CA GLY A 32 11.37 -4.60 -1.72
C GLY A 32 11.12 -6.10 -1.53
N SER A 33 10.79 -6.52 -0.30
CA SER A 33 10.48 -7.92 0.03
C SER A 33 9.23 -8.46 -0.67
N VAL A 34 8.21 -7.64 -0.88
CA VAL A 34 6.98 -8.05 -1.60
C VAL A 34 7.00 -7.64 -3.08
N LEU A 35 7.81 -6.64 -3.46
CA LEU A 35 7.96 -6.21 -4.85
C LEU A 35 8.29 -7.37 -5.79
N ALA A 36 9.23 -8.24 -5.38
CA ALA A 36 9.61 -9.41 -6.18
C ALA A 36 8.44 -10.39 -6.37
N ALA A 37 7.55 -10.53 -5.38
CA ALA A 37 6.35 -11.35 -5.50
C ALA A 37 5.39 -10.75 -6.53
N TYR A 38 5.08 -9.46 -6.44
CA TYR A 38 4.17 -8.79 -7.38
C TYR A 38 4.73 -8.75 -8.80
N ALA A 39 6.04 -8.50 -8.94
CA ALA A 39 6.73 -8.59 -10.22
C ALA A 39 6.64 -10.00 -10.81
N GLY A 40 6.81 -11.05 -9.98
CA GLY A 40 6.69 -12.44 -10.39
C GLY A 40 5.28 -12.82 -10.83
N MET A 41 4.25 -12.35 -10.12
CA MET A 41 2.83 -12.57 -10.47
C MET A 41 2.49 -11.94 -11.83
N MET A 42 3.03 -10.75 -12.10
CA MET A 42 2.71 -10.00 -13.32
C MET A 42 3.62 -10.35 -14.51
N ALA A 43 4.80 -10.93 -14.28
CA ALA A 43 5.78 -11.22 -15.34
C ALA A 43 5.23 -12.00 -16.56
N PRO A 44 4.33 -13.00 -16.41
CA PRO A 44 3.73 -13.70 -17.55
C PRO A 44 2.83 -12.82 -18.43
N PHE A 45 2.24 -11.76 -17.86
CA PHE A 45 1.24 -10.91 -18.53
C PHE A 45 1.82 -9.56 -18.96
N HIS A 46 2.80 -9.07 -18.21
CA HIS A 46 3.46 -7.80 -18.45
C HIS A 46 4.95 -7.90 -18.05
N PRO A 47 5.85 -8.28 -18.98
CA PRO A 47 7.27 -8.51 -18.66
C PRO A 47 7.99 -7.31 -18.03
N ALA A 48 7.53 -6.09 -18.31
CA ALA A 48 8.07 -4.86 -17.73
C ALA A 48 7.47 -4.48 -16.36
N ALA A 49 6.62 -5.32 -15.75
CA ALA A 49 5.93 -5.04 -14.48
C ALA A 49 6.92 -4.70 -13.35
N ALA A 50 8.06 -5.38 -13.27
CA ALA A 50 9.11 -5.07 -12.30
C ALA A 50 9.60 -3.62 -12.43
N GLY A 51 9.79 -3.15 -13.67
CA GLY A 51 10.19 -1.76 -13.95
C GLY A 51 9.13 -0.77 -13.52
N HIS A 52 7.85 -1.06 -13.77
CA HIS A 52 6.73 -0.23 -13.33
C HIS A 52 6.62 -0.16 -11.80
N LEU A 53 6.76 -1.29 -11.09
CA LEU A 53 6.73 -1.32 -9.62
C LEU A 53 7.89 -0.53 -8.99
N ILE A 54 9.09 -0.62 -9.58
CA ILE A 54 10.26 0.16 -9.15
C ILE A 54 10.00 1.66 -9.40
N ALA A 55 9.55 2.02 -10.60
CA ALA A 55 9.23 3.40 -10.95
C ALA A 55 8.15 3.99 -10.02
N ALA A 56 7.06 3.24 -9.78
CA ALA A 56 6.01 3.60 -8.85
C ALA A 56 6.58 3.86 -7.44
N SER A 57 7.41 2.95 -6.92
CA SER A 57 8.02 3.11 -5.59
C SER A 57 8.89 4.37 -5.47
N VAL A 58 9.66 4.69 -6.52
CA VAL A 58 10.51 5.90 -6.55
C VAL A 58 9.66 7.16 -6.66
N MET A 59 8.63 7.17 -7.50
CA MET A 59 7.73 8.32 -7.70
C MET A 59 6.82 8.56 -6.49
N SER A 60 6.43 7.50 -5.78
CA SER A 60 5.54 7.59 -4.62
C SER A 60 6.17 8.34 -3.46
N ALA A 61 7.49 8.29 -3.27
CA ALA A 61 8.16 9.01 -2.19
C ALA A 61 7.95 10.54 -2.23
N PRO A 62 8.30 11.26 -3.32
CA PRO A 62 8.01 12.69 -3.43
C PRO A 62 6.51 13.00 -3.51
N ALA A 63 5.71 12.17 -4.18
CA ALA A 63 4.26 12.35 -4.26
C ALA A 63 3.62 12.30 -2.86
N ALA A 64 3.96 11.29 -2.06
CA ALA A 64 3.50 11.12 -0.69
C ALA A 64 3.90 12.29 0.20
N PHE A 65 5.11 12.81 0.05
CA PHE A 65 5.56 13.96 0.82
C PHE A 65 4.75 15.22 0.50
N VAL A 66 4.49 15.48 -0.78
CA VAL A 66 3.63 16.60 -1.21
C VAL A 66 2.23 16.45 -0.63
N ILE A 67 1.59 15.28 -0.79
CA ILE A 67 0.23 15.05 -0.27
C ILE A 67 0.19 15.15 1.26
N ALA A 68 1.18 14.61 1.97
CA ALA A 68 1.28 14.71 3.42
C ALA A 68 1.34 16.17 3.89
N LYS A 69 2.18 17.00 3.24
CA LYS A 69 2.33 18.42 3.59
C LYS A 69 1.14 19.28 3.15
N LEU A 70 0.38 18.87 2.14
CA LEU A 70 -0.90 19.50 1.80
C LEU A 70 -1.97 19.21 2.86
N LEU A 71 -2.03 17.99 3.38
CA LEU A 71 -3.05 17.56 4.34
C LEU A 71 -2.74 17.96 5.79
N VAL A 72 -1.47 17.97 6.16
CA VAL A 72 -0.98 18.44 7.48
C VAL A 72 0.28 19.29 7.24
N PRO A 73 0.12 20.60 6.98
CA PRO A 73 1.25 21.51 6.83
C PRO A 73 2.10 21.60 8.10
N GLU A 74 3.38 21.93 7.93
CA GLU A 74 4.28 22.17 9.06
C GLU A 74 3.90 23.49 9.74
N THR A 75 3.60 23.43 11.03
CA THR A 75 3.20 24.60 11.84
C THR A 75 4.05 24.77 13.09
N ALA A 76 4.81 23.74 13.45
CA ALA A 76 5.77 23.76 14.55
C ALA A 76 7.21 23.81 14.00
N GLU A 77 8.17 24.08 14.87
CA GLU A 77 9.59 24.07 14.53
C GLU A 77 10.16 22.66 14.77
N PRO A 78 10.62 21.94 13.73
CA PRO A 78 11.24 20.63 13.91
C PRO A 78 12.54 20.72 14.71
N GLU A 79 12.74 19.79 15.65
CA GLU A 79 13.99 19.67 16.41
C GLU A 79 15.21 19.41 15.51
N THR A 80 14.97 18.89 14.30
CA THR A 80 16.00 18.56 13.31
C THR A 80 16.25 19.68 12.30
N MET A 81 15.65 20.86 12.48
CA MET A 81 15.82 21.99 11.57
C MET A 81 17.30 22.47 11.55
N GLY A 82 17.89 22.57 10.36
CA GLY A 82 19.27 23.02 10.19
C GLY A 82 20.28 21.87 10.21
N THR A 83 21.23 21.90 11.15
CA THR A 83 22.32 20.92 11.24
C THR A 83 22.03 19.94 12.36
N VAL A 84 21.91 18.65 12.02
CA VAL A 84 21.77 17.58 12.99
C VAL A 84 23.14 16.96 13.24
N ASP A 85 23.70 17.16 14.42
CA ASP A 85 24.95 16.51 14.82
C ASP A 85 24.63 15.11 15.35
N LEU A 86 24.63 14.14 14.43
CA LEU A 86 24.35 12.74 14.71
C LEU A 86 25.65 12.01 15.06
N GLU A 87 25.86 11.72 16.34
CA GLU A 87 26.70 10.57 16.70
C GLU A 87 25.95 9.30 16.28
N VAL A 88 26.14 8.85 15.04
CA VAL A 88 25.59 7.58 14.53
C VAL A 88 26.32 6.43 15.22
N ARG A 89 25.99 6.17 16.48
CA ARG A 89 26.20 4.86 17.12
C ARG A 89 25.05 3.97 16.68
N GLY A 90 25.04 3.62 15.39
CA GLY A 90 24.13 2.61 14.88
C GLY A 90 24.38 1.32 15.66
N GLU A 91 23.36 0.79 16.33
CA GLU A 91 23.39 -0.59 16.78
C GLU A 91 23.72 -1.44 15.55
N LYS A 92 24.83 -2.16 15.59
CA LYS A 92 25.17 -3.16 14.56
C LYS A 92 24.59 -4.48 15.06
N PRO A 93 23.36 -4.84 14.64
CA PRO A 93 22.74 -6.08 15.12
C PRO A 93 23.52 -7.32 14.64
N ASP A 94 24.21 -7.22 13.50
CA ASP A 94 24.89 -8.35 12.88
C ASP A 94 26.41 -8.26 12.99
N VAL A 95 27.05 -9.40 13.20
CA VAL A 95 28.51 -9.51 13.32
C VAL A 95 29.19 -9.58 11.95
N ASN A 96 28.53 -10.16 10.94
CA ASN A 96 29.08 -10.34 9.60
C ASN A 96 27.98 -10.53 8.53
N VAL A 97 28.38 -10.65 7.26
CA VAL A 97 27.45 -10.81 6.13
C VAL A 97 26.60 -12.08 6.19
N ILE A 98 27.13 -13.17 6.77
CA ILE A 98 26.39 -14.44 6.90
C ILE A 98 25.32 -14.31 7.98
N ASP A 99 25.65 -13.66 9.10
CA ASP A 99 24.72 -13.36 10.19
C ASP A 99 23.56 -12.47 9.69
N ALA A 100 23.88 -11.39 8.97
CA ALA A 100 22.89 -10.53 8.33
C ALA A 100 22.00 -11.29 7.33
N ALA A 101 22.57 -12.18 6.53
CA ALA A 101 21.82 -13.02 5.59
C ALA A 101 20.89 -14.01 6.31
N ALA A 102 21.36 -14.64 7.39
CA ALA A 102 20.57 -15.58 8.19
C ALA A 102 19.40 -14.87 8.88
N ARG A 103 19.64 -13.69 9.46
CA ARG A 103 18.59 -12.85 10.05
C ARG A 103 17.56 -12.41 9.01
N GLY A 104 18.02 -11.90 7.86
CA GLY A 104 17.15 -11.52 6.76
C GLY A 104 16.29 -12.69 6.25
N ALA A 105 16.85 -13.90 6.15
CA ALA A 105 16.10 -15.09 5.77
C ALA A 105 15.03 -15.48 6.82
N ALA A 106 15.34 -15.38 8.11
CA ALA A 106 14.39 -15.64 9.18
C ALA A 106 13.25 -14.61 9.23
N GLU A 107 13.57 -13.32 9.06
CA GLU A 107 12.59 -12.24 8.95
C GLU A 107 11.70 -12.43 7.71
N GLY A 108 12.28 -12.81 6.57
CA GLY A 108 11.56 -13.14 5.35
C GLY A 108 10.60 -14.33 5.49
N LEU A 109 11.04 -15.41 6.15
CA LEU A 109 10.18 -16.57 6.44
C LEU A 109 8.99 -16.16 7.31
N LYS A 110 9.24 -15.37 8.37
CA LYS A 110 8.17 -14.86 9.23
C LYS A 110 7.18 -14.01 8.43
N LEU A 111 7.67 -13.12 7.56
CA LEU A 111 6.82 -12.32 6.69
C LEU A 111 5.96 -13.21 5.77
N ALA A 112 6.56 -14.21 5.13
CA ALA A 112 5.84 -15.13 4.24
C ALA A 112 4.72 -15.89 4.98
N LEU A 113 4.98 -16.38 6.20
CA LEU A 113 3.97 -17.05 7.02
C LEU A 113 2.84 -16.11 7.45
N VAL A 114 3.16 -14.88 7.83
CA VAL A 114 2.16 -13.87 8.21
C VAL A 114 1.27 -13.52 7.01
N VAL A 115 1.87 -13.24 5.85
CA VAL A 115 1.14 -12.95 4.62
C VAL A 115 0.28 -14.14 4.22
N GLY A 116 0.82 -15.37 4.22
CA GLY A 116 0.05 -16.57 3.89
C GLY A 116 -1.16 -16.79 4.79
N ALA A 117 -0.99 -16.66 6.11
CA ALA A 117 -2.09 -16.76 7.07
C ALA A 117 -3.14 -15.66 6.87
N MET A 118 -2.69 -14.43 6.63
CA MET A 118 -3.54 -13.27 6.35
C MET A 118 -4.40 -13.49 5.09
N LEU A 119 -3.81 -14.01 4.01
CA LEU A 119 -4.54 -14.29 2.77
C LEU A 119 -5.63 -15.34 2.96
N ILE A 120 -5.33 -16.45 3.63
CA ILE A 120 -6.33 -17.49 3.92
C ILE A 120 -7.50 -16.89 4.70
N ALA A 121 -7.22 -16.10 5.74
CA ALA A 121 -8.24 -15.48 6.56
C ALA A 121 -9.11 -14.49 5.77
N PHE A 122 -8.50 -13.55 5.04
CA PHE A 122 -9.25 -12.52 4.31
C PHE A 122 -10.06 -13.10 3.15
N ILE A 123 -9.50 -14.02 2.37
CA ILE A 123 -10.23 -14.66 1.26
C ILE A 123 -11.45 -15.40 1.82
N ALA A 124 -11.30 -16.14 2.92
CA ALA A 124 -12.41 -16.85 3.54
C ALA A 124 -13.48 -15.88 4.10
N LEU A 125 -13.07 -14.79 4.74
CA LEU A 125 -13.99 -13.78 5.29
C LEU A 125 -14.74 -13.03 4.18
N VAL A 126 -14.05 -12.64 3.11
CA VAL A 126 -14.69 -11.98 1.96
C VAL A 126 -15.64 -12.93 1.26
N ALA A 127 -15.27 -14.20 1.06
CA ALA A 127 -16.17 -15.22 0.50
C ALA A 127 -17.43 -15.41 1.37
N LEU A 128 -17.27 -15.46 2.70
CA LEU A 128 -18.40 -15.53 3.62
C LEU A 128 -19.29 -14.29 3.52
N ALA A 129 -18.68 -13.09 3.54
CA ALA A 129 -19.41 -11.84 3.44
C ALA A 129 -20.15 -11.70 2.11
N ASN A 130 -19.54 -12.11 0.99
CA ASN A 130 -20.18 -12.20 -0.31
C ASN A 130 -21.35 -13.18 -0.32
N GLY A 131 -21.23 -14.33 0.35
CA GLY A 131 -22.35 -15.26 0.50
C GLY A 131 -23.54 -14.63 1.24
N VAL A 132 -23.27 -13.89 2.32
CA VAL A 132 -24.31 -13.17 3.08
C VAL A 132 -24.89 -12.02 2.28
N LEU A 133 -24.07 -11.22 1.60
CA LEU A 133 -24.49 -10.09 0.77
C LEU A 133 -25.30 -10.55 -0.45
N GLY A 134 -24.87 -11.62 -1.12
CA GLY A 134 -25.61 -12.21 -2.23
C GLY A 134 -26.97 -12.74 -1.78
N TRP A 135 -27.04 -13.40 -0.62
CA TRP A 135 -28.31 -13.83 -0.02
C TRP A 135 -29.23 -12.64 0.30
N ALA A 136 -28.71 -11.61 0.97
CA ALA A 136 -29.48 -10.43 1.34
C ALA A 136 -29.91 -9.61 0.11
N GLY A 137 -29.03 -9.49 -0.89
CA GLY A 137 -29.30 -8.83 -2.17
C GLY A 137 -30.44 -9.51 -2.92
N GLY A 138 -30.45 -10.85 -2.95
CA GLY A 138 -31.55 -11.62 -3.55
C GLY A 138 -32.92 -11.33 -2.91
N LEU A 139 -32.98 -10.98 -1.62
CA LEU A 139 -34.25 -10.59 -0.97
C LEU A 139 -34.83 -9.27 -1.48
N VAL A 140 -34.00 -8.39 -2.05
CA VAL A 140 -34.39 -7.07 -2.57
C VAL A 140 -34.27 -6.97 -4.10
N GLY A 141 -34.07 -8.09 -4.79
CA GLY A 141 -33.94 -8.16 -6.25
C GLY A 141 -32.58 -7.74 -6.80
N LEU A 142 -31.55 -7.70 -5.97
CA LEU A 142 -30.15 -7.43 -6.34
C LEU A 142 -29.35 -8.73 -6.32
N ASP A 143 -29.57 -9.58 -7.32
CA ASP A 143 -28.89 -10.87 -7.45
C ASP A 143 -27.39 -10.69 -7.72
N GLY A 144 -26.57 -11.55 -7.09
CA GLY A 144 -25.11 -11.59 -7.35
C GLY A 144 -24.30 -10.44 -6.72
N LEU A 145 -24.84 -9.77 -5.70
CA LEU A 145 -24.14 -8.69 -5.01
C LEU A 145 -22.86 -9.21 -4.29
N THR A 146 -21.72 -8.59 -4.59
CA THR A 146 -20.43 -8.86 -3.94
C THR A 146 -19.76 -7.57 -3.46
N ILE A 147 -18.90 -7.68 -2.45
CA ILE A 147 -18.04 -6.59 -1.96
C ILE A 147 -17.23 -6.02 -3.12
N GLU A 148 -16.63 -6.90 -3.91
CA GLU A 148 -15.83 -6.56 -5.08
C GLU A 148 -16.62 -5.75 -6.11
N GLY A 149 -17.84 -6.17 -6.43
CA GLY A 149 -18.70 -5.46 -7.36
C GLY A 149 -19.10 -4.08 -6.85
N MET A 150 -19.39 -3.96 -5.55
CA MET A 150 -19.67 -2.67 -4.91
C MET A 150 -18.45 -1.74 -4.96
N LEU A 151 -17.26 -2.27 -4.67
CA LEU A 151 -16.00 -1.53 -4.75
C LEU A 151 -15.72 -1.09 -6.18
N GLY A 152 -15.96 -1.95 -7.17
CA GLY A 152 -15.86 -1.63 -8.60
C GLY A 152 -16.76 -0.48 -9.01
N TRP A 153 -17.98 -0.43 -8.48
CA TRP A 153 -18.89 0.69 -8.74
C TRP A 153 -18.43 2.00 -8.09
N VAL A 154 -17.93 1.95 -6.86
CA VAL A 154 -17.45 3.13 -6.12
C VAL A 154 -16.14 3.69 -6.70
N PHE A 155 -15.18 2.82 -7.01
CA PHE A 155 -13.85 3.20 -7.46
C PHE A 155 -13.70 3.18 -8.99
N GLY A 156 -14.68 2.68 -9.74
CA GLY A 156 -14.67 2.72 -11.21
C GLY A 156 -14.50 4.13 -11.78
N PRO A 157 -15.26 5.14 -11.30
CA PRO A 157 -15.03 6.53 -11.70
C PRO A 157 -13.62 7.03 -11.36
N VAL A 158 -13.05 6.59 -10.24
CA VAL A 158 -11.68 6.92 -9.86
C VAL A 158 -10.70 6.32 -10.86
N ALA A 159 -10.80 5.02 -11.16
CA ALA A 159 -9.96 4.35 -12.15
C ALA A 159 -10.02 5.03 -13.52
N TRP A 160 -11.23 5.40 -13.96
CA TRP A 160 -11.41 6.15 -15.21
C TRP A 160 -10.69 7.50 -15.22
N LEU A 161 -10.72 8.24 -14.10
CA LEU A 161 -9.98 9.50 -13.95
C LEU A 161 -8.46 9.32 -14.02
N LEU A 162 -7.93 8.14 -13.70
CA LEU A 162 -6.49 7.83 -13.84
C LEU A 162 -6.09 7.58 -15.30
N GLY A 163 -7.05 7.49 -16.23
CA GLY A 163 -6.83 7.19 -17.64
C GLY A 163 -7.05 5.72 -18.02
N VAL A 164 -7.68 4.93 -17.15
CA VAL A 164 -8.18 3.57 -17.48
C VAL A 164 -9.36 3.70 -18.44
N THR A 165 -9.48 2.78 -19.39
CA THR A 165 -10.63 2.81 -20.30
C THR A 165 -11.93 2.54 -19.55
N TRP A 166 -13.05 3.07 -20.05
CA TRP A 166 -14.35 2.86 -19.38
C TRP A 166 -14.72 1.37 -19.27
N ALA A 167 -14.31 0.55 -20.26
CA ALA A 167 -14.55 -0.89 -20.25
C ALA A 167 -13.82 -1.60 -19.09
N ASP A 168 -12.59 -1.18 -18.80
CA ASP A 168 -11.76 -1.77 -17.75
C ASP A 168 -11.94 -1.08 -16.39
N ALA A 169 -12.56 0.10 -16.35
CA ALA A 169 -12.64 0.95 -15.18
C ALA A 169 -13.32 0.26 -13.98
N GLY A 170 -14.38 -0.52 -14.22
CA GLY A 170 -15.03 -1.29 -13.16
C GLY A 170 -14.10 -2.33 -12.53
N VAL A 171 -13.30 -3.01 -13.36
CA VAL A 171 -12.35 -4.04 -12.91
C VAL A 171 -11.18 -3.41 -12.15
N ILE A 172 -10.53 -2.38 -12.71
CA ILE A 172 -9.42 -1.70 -12.04
C ILE A 172 -9.91 -0.98 -10.77
N GLY A 173 -11.09 -0.38 -10.81
CA GLY A 173 -11.74 0.22 -9.64
C GLY A 173 -11.97 -0.80 -8.53
N GLN A 174 -12.46 -1.99 -8.87
CA GLN A 174 -12.63 -3.09 -7.91
C GLN A 174 -11.29 -3.41 -7.24
N LEU A 175 -10.21 -3.54 -8.00
CA LEU A 175 -8.89 -3.86 -7.46
C LEU A 175 -8.35 -2.77 -6.52
N ILE A 176 -8.52 -1.49 -6.88
CA ILE A 176 -8.16 -0.36 -6.01
C ILE A 176 -8.94 -0.42 -4.69
N GLY A 177 -10.24 -0.73 -4.75
CA GLY A 177 -11.05 -0.88 -3.55
C GLY A 177 -10.65 -2.10 -2.70
N VAL A 178 -10.32 -3.22 -3.35
CA VAL A 178 -9.85 -4.45 -2.68
C VAL A 178 -8.54 -4.18 -1.96
N ASP A 179 -7.61 -3.46 -2.58
CA ASP A 179 -6.37 -3.02 -1.93
C ASP A 179 -6.68 -2.19 -0.68
N LEU A 180 -7.46 -1.12 -0.82
CA LEU A 180 -7.80 -0.21 0.28
C LEU A 180 -8.45 -0.93 1.47
N VAL A 181 -9.40 -1.84 1.22
CA VAL A 181 -10.17 -2.51 2.27
C VAL A 181 -9.42 -3.70 2.86
N LEU A 182 -8.73 -4.48 2.02
CA LEU A 182 -8.02 -5.69 2.44
C LEU A 182 -6.51 -5.45 2.46
N ASN A 183 -5.88 -5.52 1.29
CA ASN A 183 -4.47 -5.23 1.04
C ASN A 183 -4.15 -5.44 -0.45
N GLU A 184 -3.02 -4.88 -0.86
CA GLU A 184 -2.51 -4.90 -2.22
C GLU A 184 -2.14 -6.31 -2.70
N PHE A 185 -1.72 -7.20 -1.79
CA PHE A 185 -1.38 -8.58 -2.14
C PHE A 185 -2.59 -9.33 -2.69
N VAL A 186 -3.75 -9.20 -2.03
CA VAL A 186 -5.02 -9.79 -2.52
C VAL A 186 -5.39 -9.19 -3.87
N ALA A 187 -5.23 -7.87 -4.05
CA ALA A 187 -5.52 -7.20 -5.32
C ALA A 187 -4.62 -7.72 -6.46
N PHE A 188 -3.31 -7.88 -6.23
CA PHE A 188 -2.39 -8.45 -7.24
C PHE A 188 -2.72 -9.90 -7.58
N VAL A 189 -3.11 -10.73 -6.60
CA VAL A 189 -3.57 -12.10 -6.85
C VAL A 189 -4.85 -12.12 -7.68
N GLN A 190 -5.81 -11.22 -7.40
CA GLN A 190 -7.03 -11.12 -8.21
C GLN A 190 -6.73 -10.65 -9.63
N LEU A 191 -5.86 -9.65 -9.80
CA LEU A 191 -5.43 -9.20 -11.12
C LEU A 191 -4.75 -10.32 -11.91
N GLN A 192 -3.86 -11.07 -11.27
CA GLN A 192 -3.21 -12.24 -11.88
C GLN A 192 -4.26 -13.28 -12.31
N GLY A 193 -5.17 -13.64 -11.43
CA GLY A 193 -6.22 -14.64 -11.73
C GLY A 193 -7.15 -14.21 -12.86
N LEU A 194 -7.47 -12.92 -12.97
CA LEU A 194 -8.25 -12.38 -14.08
C LEU A 194 -7.50 -12.54 -15.42
N LEU A 195 -6.21 -12.20 -15.44
CA LEU A 195 -5.38 -12.31 -16.64
C LEU A 195 -5.13 -13.78 -17.04
N GLU A 196 -4.91 -14.67 -16.07
CA GLU A 196 -4.84 -16.13 -16.27
C GLU A 196 -6.15 -16.70 -16.81
N GLY A 197 -7.27 -16.17 -16.34
CA GLY A 197 -8.62 -16.53 -16.78
C GLY A 197 -9.00 -16.02 -18.17
N GLY A 198 -8.11 -15.28 -18.84
CA GLY A 198 -8.34 -14.75 -20.18
C GLY A 198 -9.13 -13.44 -20.22
N ALA A 199 -9.19 -12.69 -19.12
CA ALA A 199 -9.78 -11.35 -19.14
C ALA A 199 -9.01 -10.44 -20.12
N GLU A 200 -9.70 -9.91 -21.13
CA GLU A 200 -9.13 -9.01 -22.13
C GLU A 200 -9.07 -7.57 -21.59
N LEU A 201 -8.17 -7.31 -20.64
CA LEU A 201 -7.86 -5.95 -20.19
C LEU A 201 -6.88 -5.28 -21.15
N GLN A 202 -7.06 -3.99 -21.41
CA GLN A 202 -6.09 -3.25 -22.22
C GLN A 202 -4.76 -3.11 -21.47
N GLU A 203 -3.64 -3.20 -22.20
CA GLU A 203 -2.29 -3.09 -21.64
C GLU A 203 -2.12 -1.82 -20.78
N ARG A 204 -2.60 -0.67 -21.28
CA ARG A 204 -2.65 0.59 -20.53
C ARG A 204 -3.37 0.47 -19.19
N SER A 205 -4.53 -0.19 -19.16
CA SER A 205 -5.32 -0.39 -17.94
C SER A 205 -4.58 -1.26 -16.93
N VAL A 206 -3.88 -2.30 -17.40
CA VAL A 206 -3.03 -3.15 -16.56
C VAL A 206 -1.87 -2.35 -15.98
N VAL A 207 -1.17 -1.53 -16.77
CA VAL A 207 -0.07 -0.68 -16.29
C VAL A 207 -0.58 0.31 -15.24
N ILE A 208 -1.68 1.04 -15.52
CA ILE A 208 -2.26 1.98 -14.54
C ILE A 208 -2.67 1.24 -13.26
N GLY A 209 -3.25 0.04 -13.39
CA GLY A 209 -3.57 -0.83 -12.27
C GLY A 209 -2.34 -1.19 -11.44
N ILE A 210 -1.23 -1.60 -12.06
CA ILE A 210 0.02 -1.92 -11.35
C ILE A 210 0.51 -0.74 -10.51
N TYR A 211 0.45 0.50 -11.04
CA TYR A 211 0.83 1.69 -10.28
C TYR A 211 -0.16 2.01 -9.16
N ALA A 212 -1.46 1.91 -9.44
CA ALA A 212 -2.51 2.22 -8.46
C ALA A 212 -2.48 1.27 -7.26
N LEU A 213 -2.10 0.00 -7.49
CA LEU A 213 -1.95 -1.03 -6.46
C LEU A 213 -0.57 -1.05 -5.80
N ALA A 214 0.39 -0.25 -6.27
CA ALA A 214 1.76 -0.21 -5.72
C ALA A 214 1.84 0.61 -4.42
N THR A 215 0.99 0.29 -3.44
CA THR A 215 0.85 1.00 -2.16
C THR A 215 0.51 0.04 -1.03
N PHE A 216 0.84 0.41 0.20
CA PHE A 216 0.37 -0.24 1.43
C PHE A 216 -0.78 0.56 2.07
N ALA A 217 -1.52 1.38 1.30
CA ALA A 217 -2.57 2.24 1.82
C ALA A 217 -3.87 1.48 2.10
N ASN A 218 -3.88 0.70 3.18
CA ASN A 218 -5.03 -0.08 3.63
C ASN A 218 -5.18 -0.07 5.17
N PHE A 219 -6.36 -0.50 5.65
CA PHE A 219 -6.66 -0.48 7.09
C PHE A 219 -5.71 -1.35 7.92
N GLY A 220 -5.24 -2.48 7.37
CA GLY A 220 -4.25 -3.34 8.04
C GLY A 220 -2.92 -2.62 8.24
N SER A 221 -2.45 -1.92 7.23
CA SER A 221 -1.23 -1.12 7.27
C SER A 221 -1.30 0.06 8.22
N VAL A 222 -2.49 0.65 8.45
CA VAL A 222 -2.69 1.63 9.52
C VAL A 222 -2.37 1.03 10.88
N ALA A 223 -2.96 -0.12 11.19
CA ALA A 223 -2.73 -0.81 12.46
C ALA A 223 -1.25 -1.19 12.64
N MET A 224 -0.63 -1.74 11.59
CA MET A 224 0.80 -2.07 11.59
C MET A 224 1.69 -0.83 11.78
N THR A 225 1.37 0.28 11.12
CA THR A 225 2.13 1.53 11.24
C THR A 225 2.05 2.11 12.65
N ILE A 226 0.84 2.14 13.24
CA ILE A 226 0.63 2.59 14.63
C ILE A 226 1.39 1.68 15.61
N ALA A 227 1.38 0.36 15.38
CA ALA A 227 2.12 -0.58 16.21
C ALA A 227 3.63 -0.35 16.12
N GLY A 228 4.19 -0.34 14.90
CA GLY A 228 5.64 -0.21 14.69
C GLY A 228 6.20 1.14 15.15
N LEU A 229 5.54 2.25 14.79
CA LEU A 229 5.96 3.58 15.28
C LEU A 229 5.66 3.75 16.78
N GLY A 230 4.61 3.12 17.29
CA GLY A 230 4.27 3.13 18.71
C GLY A 230 5.26 2.36 19.57
N GLU A 231 5.92 1.32 19.06
CA GLU A 231 7.03 0.66 19.74
C GLU A 231 8.27 1.56 19.82
N ILE A 232 8.54 2.33 18.76
CA ILE A 232 9.65 3.29 18.72
C ILE A 232 9.40 4.48 19.65
N ALA A 233 8.19 5.05 19.63
CA ALA A 233 7.81 6.21 20.43
C ALA A 233 6.46 5.99 21.14
N PRO A 234 6.43 5.24 22.26
CA PRO A 234 5.19 4.91 22.97
C PRO A 234 4.36 6.13 23.38
N SER A 235 5.02 7.25 23.72
CA SER A 235 4.36 8.51 24.09
C SER A 235 3.58 9.16 22.94
N ARG A 236 3.85 8.79 21.69
CA ARG A 236 3.24 9.37 20.49
C ARG A 236 2.09 8.51 19.94
N ARG A 237 1.75 7.39 20.59
CA ARG A 237 0.74 6.45 20.11
C ARG A 237 -0.63 7.07 19.83
N GLN A 238 -1.03 8.08 20.63
CA GLN A 238 -2.29 8.80 20.40
C GLN A 238 -2.24 9.65 19.12
N ASP A 239 -1.13 10.34 18.86
CA ASP A 239 -0.95 11.14 17.65
C ASP A 239 -0.98 10.23 16.41
N LEU A 240 -0.26 9.11 16.46
CA LEU A 240 -0.26 8.10 15.40
C LEU A 240 -1.67 7.57 15.11
N ALA A 241 -2.46 7.29 16.15
CA ALA A 241 -3.83 6.83 15.98
C ALA A 241 -4.73 7.89 15.34
N ARG A 242 -4.58 9.18 15.70
CA ARG A 242 -5.33 10.29 15.07
C ARG A 242 -4.96 10.48 13.60
N LEU A 243 -3.69 10.29 13.25
CA LEU A 243 -3.18 10.47 11.89
C LEU A 243 -3.43 9.25 10.99
N GLY A 244 -3.61 8.05 11.54
CA GLY A 244 -3.62 6.80 10.79
C GLY A 244 -4.52 6.73 9.56
N ILE A 245 -5.80 7.09 9.68
CA ILE A 245 -6.72 7.09 8.52
C ILE A 245 -6.35 8.20 7.54
N LYS A 246 -5.92 9.36 8.03
CA LYS A 246 -5.51 10.47 7.17
C LYS A 246 -4.26 10.09 6.37
N SER A 247 -3.27 9.45 6.99
CA SER A 247 -2.05 8.99 6.31
C SER A 247 -2.33 7.88 5.31
N MET A 248 -3.31 7.01 5.58
CA MET A 248 -3.74 5.97 4.64
C MET A 248 -4.32 6.58 3.38
N LEU A 249 -5.26 7.52 3.52
CA LEU A 249 -5.85 8.22 2.39
C LEU A 249 -4.80 9.04 1.63
N ALA A 250 -3.87 9.66 2.35
CA ALA A 250 -2.74 10.37 1.75
C ALA A 250 -1.83 9.43 0.94
N GLY A 251 -1.56 8.23 1.46
CA GLY A 251 -0.77 7.20 0.77
C GLY A 251 -1.47 6.69 -0.48
N LEU A 252 -2.77 6.43 -0.41
CA LEU A 252 -3.59 6.04 -1.56
C LEU A 252 -3.55 7.15 -2.63
N LEU A 253 -3.80 8.40 -2.26
CA LEU A 253 -3.76 9.54 -3.19
C LEU A 253 -2.39 9.69 -3.86
N ALA A 254 -1.30 9.42 -3.15
CA ALA A 254 0.04 9.43 -3.73
C ALA A 254 0.20 8.34 -4.80
N ALA A 255 -0.28 7.12 -4.54
CA ALA A 255 -0.25 6.03 -5.52
C ALA A 255 -1.17 6.29 -6.72
N LEU A 256 -2.35 6.86 -6.50
CA LEU A 256 -3.24 7.28 -7.59
C LEU A 256 -2.62 8.40 -8.44
N LEU A 257 -1.87 9.31 -7.82
CA LEU A 257 -1.13 10.34 -8.55
C LEU A 257 -0.04 9.72 -9.43
N THR A 258 0.75 8.77 -8.92
CA THR A 258 1.77 8.09 -9.74
C THR A 258 1.14 7.24 -10.85
N ALA A 259 -0.01 6.61 -10.59
CA ALA A 259 -0.80 5.91 -11.60
C ALA A 259 -1.32 6.84 -12.71
N THR A 260 -1.73 8.06 -12.35
CA THR A 260 -2.13 9.09 -13.32
C THR A 260 -0.96 9.47 -14.23
N PHE A 261 0.24 9.67 -13.65
CA PHE A 261 1.44 9.92 -14.46
C PHE A 261 1.78 8.74 -15.39
N ALA A 262 1.66 7.50 -14.92
CA ALA A 262 1.83 6.32 -15.76
C ALA A 262 0.80 6.29 -16.90
N GLY A 263 -0.46 6.63 -16.62
CA GLY A 263 -1.51 6.76 -17.63
C GLY A 263 -1.28 7.90 -18.63
N MET A 264 -0.55 8.97 -18.27
CA MET A 264 -0.19 10.03 -19.22
C MET A 264 0.95 9.63 -20.17
N LEU A 265 1.80 8.69 -19.75
CA LEU A 265 3.01 8.29 -20.46
C LEU A 265 2.87 6.95 -21.21
N THR A 266 1.70 6.31 -21.10
CA THR A 266 1.32 5.07 -21.80
C THR A 266 0.11 5.30 -22.70
#